data_AF-A0A7X3ZK50-F1
#
_entry.id   AF-A0A7X3ZK50-F1
#
_cell.length_a   1.000
_cell.length_b   1.000
_cell.length_c   1.000
_cell.angle_alpha   90.00
_cell.angle_beta   90.00
_cell.angle_gamma   90.00
#
_symmetry.space_group_name_H-M   'P 1'
#
loop_
_entity.id
_entity.type
_entity.pdbx_description
1 polymer ?
#
loop_
_entity_poly.entity_id
_entity_poly.type
_entity_poly.pdbx_seq_one_letter_code
_entity_poly.pdbx_strand_id
1 'polypeptide(L)'
;MERGPGSRLKPRPESFLLGLMAFMMVVLLLMLLVLAEQAKAGNLRPWCSSQASAGASSMYSGNHSLGWHFYCDRAEREETTEPQAIQTPETDIERKSPAEPGKQPESAIGRIEKLRKELEEARAAAILEPTTENVAAYLHLQQETLERAAVFSDVFRRTVWTTPELDYTLRRPVGALAKRLWSDGRRAERDGVLARLGERYGLIYLGDAD
;
A
#
# COMPACT_ATOMS: atom_id res chain seq x y z
N MET A 1 62.96 19.50 58.44
CA MET A 1 63.27 18.56 57.33
C MET A 1 61.94 17.99 56.87
N GLU A 2 61.32 18.72 55.94
CA GLU A 2 59.98 18.53 55.39
C GLU A 2 59.90 17.25 54.55
N ARG A 3 58.81 16.46 54.67
CA ARG A 3 58.46 15.38 53.73
C ARG A 3 57.06 15.64 53.17
N GLY A 4 57.01 15.90 51.86
CA GLY A 4 55.83 16.38 51.12
C GLY A 4 54.72 15.34 50.87
N PRO A 5 53.59 15.79 50.30
CA PRO A 5 52.34 15.03 50.22
C PRO A 5 52.33 14.00 49.08
N GLY A 6 51.75 12.83 49.37
CA GLY A 6 51.62 11.69 48.46
C GLY A 6 50.74 11.98 47.24
N SER A 7 51.26 11.65 46.07
CA SER A 7 50.59 11.73 44.78
C SER A 7 49.51 10.66 44.64
N ARG A 8 48.26 11.08 44.37
CA ARG A 8 47.18 10.18 43.92
C ARG A 8 47.50 9.67 42.52
N LEU A 9 47.61 8.35 42.38
CA LEU A 9 47.73 7.67 41.09
C LEU A 9 46.44 7.85 40.28
N LYS A 10 46.51 8.60 39.18
CA LYS A 10 45.43 8.73 38.21
C LYS A 10 45.37 7.43 37.38
N PRO A 11 44.19 6.79 37.24
CA PRO A 11 44.05 5.57 36.44
C PRO A 11 44.43 5.82 34.97
N ARG A 12 45.19 4.90 34.38
CA ARG A 12 45.64 4.94 32.98
C ARG A 12 44.44 4.73 32.04
N PRO A 13 44.40 5.38 30.86
CA PRO A 13 43.23 5.35 29.95
C PRO A 13 42.90 3.95 29.40
N GLU A 14 43.85 3.02 29.44
CA GLU A 14 43.67 1.65 28.94
C GLU A 14 42.73 0.81 29.83
N SER A 15 42.67 1.07 31.14
CA SER A 15 41.73 0.38 32.03
C SER A 15 40.27 0.85 31.83
N PHE A 16 40.07 2.08 31.37
CA PHE A 16 38.75 2.59 31.01
C PHE A 16 38.22 1.99 29.70
N LEU A 17 39.09 1.82 28.69
CA LEU A 17 38.71 1.19 27.42
C LEU A 17 38.37 -0.30 27.60
N LEU A 18 39.14 -1.03 28.41
CA LEU A 18 38.83 -2.43 28.75
C LEU A 18 37.53 -2.55 29.56
N GLY A 19 37.28 -1.64 30.52
CA GLY A 19 36.03 -1.60 31.27
C GLY A 19 34.80 -1.28 30.41
N LEU A 20 34.93 -0.36 29.46
CA LEU A 20 33.84 0.03 28.56
C LEU A 20 33.51 -1.06 27.54
N MET A 21 34.53 -1.76 27.03
CA MET A 21 34.35 -2.93 26.15
C MET A 21 33.70 -4.11 26.88
N ALA A 22 34.10 -4.38 28.13
CA ALA A 22 33.48 -5.42 28.94
C ALA A 22 32.01 -5.09 29.27
N PHE A 23 31.71 -3.83 29.61
CA PHE A 23 30.34 -3.37 29.84
C PHE A 23 29.49 -3.46 28.57
N MET A 24 30.03 -3.06 27.41
CA MET A 24 29.34 -3.22 26.13
C MET A 24 29.09 -4.68 25.76
N MET A 25 30.05 -5.59 26.01
CA MET A 25 29.86 -7.02 25.79
C MET A 25 28.76 -7.60 26.68
N VAL A 26 28.70 -7.20 27.96
CA VAL A 26 27.64 -7.64 28.88
C VAL A 26 26.28 -7.08 28.47
N VAL A 27 26.19 -5.81 28.07
CA VAL A 27 24.95 -5.21 27.56
C VAL A 27 24.51 -5.85 26.24
N LEU A 28 25.45 -6.16 25.34
CA LEU A 28 25.17 -6.88 24.09
C LEU A 28 24.70 -8.32 24.38
N LEU A 29 25.32 -9.01 25.35
CA LEU A 29 24.93 -10.36 25.76
C LEU A 29 23.53 -10.36 26.41
N LEU A 30 23.23 -9.36 27.24
CA LEU A 30 21.90 -9.16 27.84
C LEU A 30 20.85 -8.82 26.77
N MET A 31 21.17 -7.98 25.78
CA MET A 31 20.30 -7.71 24.64
C MET A 31 20.03 -8.98 23.82
N LEU A 32 21.06 -9.79 23.56
CA LEU A 32 20.92 -11.06 22.84
C LEU A 32 20.09 -12.08 23.62
N LEU A 33 20.20 -12.11 24.95
CA LEU A 33 19.35 -12.94 25.82
C LEU A 33 17.88 -12.50 25.76
N VAL A 34 17.59 -11.19 25.80
CA VAL A 34 16.23 -10.65 25.67
C VAL A 34 15.65 -10.91 24.26
N LEU A 35 16.48 -10.86 23.21
CA LEU A 35 16.06 -11.25 21.86
C LEU A 35 15.73 -12.75 21.74
N ALA A 36 16.45 -13.61 22.46
CA ALA A 36 16.21 -15.05 22.44
C ALA A 36 14.89 -15.45 23.14
N GLU A 37 14.40 -14.64 24.09
CA GLU A 37 13.11 -14.87 24.77
C GLU A 37 11.89 -14.55 23.89
N GLN A 38 11.99 -13.60 22.95
CA GLN A 38 10.90 -13.30 22.02
C GLN A 38 10.68 -14.38 20.95
N ALA A 39 11.60 -15.34 20.80
CA ALA A 39 11.50 -16.40 19.81
C ALA A 39 10.62 -17.59 20.22
N LYS A 40 10.16 -17.67 21.49
CA LYS A 40 9.41 -18.83 22.03
C LYS A 40 7.92 -18.59 22.29
N ALA A 41 7.42 -17.38 22.09
CA ALA A 41 5.99 -17.06 22.19
C ALA A 41 5.34 -16.83 20.83
N GLY A 42 5.71 -17.64 19.82
CA GLY A 42 4.91 -17.81 18.61
C GLY A 42 3.71 -18.72 18.90
N ASN A 43 2.69 -18.19 19.59
CA ASN A 43 1.39 -18.85 19.72
C ASN A 43 0.73 -18.89 18.33
N LEU A 44 1.06 -19.90 17.53
CA LEU A 44 0.37 -20.25 16.30
C LEU A 44 -1.02 -20.80 16.66
N ARG A 45 -1.98 -19.91 16.90
CA ARG A 45 -3.40 -20.30 16.90
C ARG A 45 -3.73 -20.66 15.44
N PRO A 46 -4.14 -21.91 15.13
CA PRO A 46 -4.60 -22.23 13.79
C PRO A 46 -5.86 -21.42 13.50
N TRP A 47 -5.86 -20.72 12.36
CA TRP A 47 -6.94 -19.82 11.94
C TRP A 47 -8.26 -20.57 11.64
N CYS A 48 -8.22 -21.90 11.54
CA CYS A 48 -9.38 -22.73 11.34
C CYS A 48 -9.49 -23.75 12.48
N SER A 49 -10.26 -23.44 13.52
CA SER A 49 -10.75 -24.43 14.47
C SER A 49 -12.21 -24.69 14.17
N SER A 50 -12.50 -25.55 13.19
CA SER A 50 -13.82 -26.17 13.07
C SER A 50 -13.82 -27.47 13.86
N GLN A 51 -14.40 -27.43 15.06
CA GLN A 51 -14.95 -28.63 15.67
C GLN A 51 -16.29 -28.92 14.97
N ALA A 52 -16.35 -29.95 14.11
CA ALA A 52 -17.47 -30.90 14.04
C ALA A 52 -17.31 -31.93 12.91
N SER A 53 -17.27 -33.19 13.35
CA SER A 53 -17.75 -34.44 12.73
C SER A 53 -17.47 -34.78 11.26
N ALA A 54 -16.54 -35.73 11.12
CA ALA A 54 -16.49 -36.87 10.19
C ALA A 54 -17.62 -37.02 9.16
N GLY A 55 -17.26 -36.99 7.87
CA GLY A 55 -18.08 -37.55 6.79
C GLY A 55 -17.75 -37.01 5.38
N ALA A 56 -16.63 -37.45 4.81
CA ALA A 56 -16.30 -37.47 3.37
C ALA A 56 -16.58 -36.19 2.54
N SER A 57 -15.57 -35.32 2.34
CA SER A 57 -14.87 -35.29 1.04
C SER A 57 -13.37 -35.04 1.21
N SER A 58 -12.64 -36.16 1.24
CA SER A 58 -11.21 -36.31 1.47
C SER A 58 -10.34 -36.05 0.21
N MET A 59 -10.55 -34.95 -0.52
CA MET A 59 -9.72 -34.68 -1.74
C MET A 59 -9.38 -33.19 -2.00
N TYR A 60 -9.57 -32.28 -1.04
CA TYR A 60 -8.98 -30.93 -1.10
C TYR A 60 -8.71 -30.36 0.30
N SER A 61 -8.13 -31.18 1.19
CA SER A 61 -7.68 -30.72 2.52
C SER A 61 -6.39 -31.42 2.94
N GLY A 62 -5.60 -31.81 1.95
CA GLY A 62 -4.32 -32.47 2.14
C GLY A 62 -3.21 -31.59 1.58
N ASN A 63 -2.75 -30.64 2.40
CA ASN A 63 -1.44 -30.01 2.29
C ASN A 63 -1.03 -29.41 0.92
N HIS A 64 -1.16 -28.09 0.78
CA HIS A 64 -0.17 -27.31 0.05
C HIS A 64 -0.07 -25.87 0.57
N SER A 65 1.17 -25.51 0.88
CA SER A 65 1.70 -24.26 1.40
C SER A 65 1.50 -23.07 0.45
N LEU A 66 0.25 -22.68 0.18
CA LEU A 66 -0.07 -21.72 -0.87
C LEU A 66 -0.06 -20.24 -0.42
N GLY A 67 0.42 -19.95 0.79
CA GLY A 67 0.54 -18.58 1.27
C GLY A 67 -0.81 -17.90 1.55
N TRP A 68 -0.76 -16.60 1.83
CA TRP A 68 -1.78 -15.87 2.58
C TRP A 68 -2.95 -15.36 1.70
N HIS A 69 -3.05 -15.85 0.47
CA HIS A 69 -4.02 -15.39 -0.54
C HIS A 69 -5.16 -16.38 -0.79
N PHE A 70 -5.28 -17.45 0.00
CA PHE A 70 -6.31 -18.47 -0.19
C PHE A 70 -7.41 -18.33 0.85
N TYR A 71 -8.60 -17.98 0.37
CA TYR A 71 -9.82 -17.98 1.18
C TYR A 71 -10.21 -19.43 1.43
N CYS A 72 -10.39 -19.82 2.69
CA CYS A 72 -11.02 -21.10 3.01
C CYS A 72 -12.40 -21.14 2.36
N ASP A 73 -12.77 -22.31 1.82
CA ASP A 73 -14.08 -22.54 1.23
C ASP A 73 -15.13 -21.93 2.15
N ARG A 74 -15.78 -20.88 1.62
CA ARG A 74 -16.92 -20.25 2.24
C ARG A 74 -17.91 -21.38 2.45
N ALA A 75 -18.12 -21.78 3.70
CA ALA A 75 -19.18 -22.71 4.07
C ALA A 75 -20.41 -22.35 3.24
N GLU A 76 -20.83 -23.30 2.42
CA GLU A 76 -21.99 -23.22 1.57
C GLU A 76 -23.12 -22.70 2.45
N ARG A 77 -23.47 -21.42 2.25
CA ARG A 77 -24.56 -20.79 2.97
C ARG A 77 -25.78 -21.57 2.50
N GLU A 78 -26.26 -22.48 3.34
CA GLU A 78 -27.46 -23.27 3.10
C GLU A 78 -28.55 -22.33 2.57
N GLU A 79 -28.88 -22.53 1.30
CA GLU A 79 -29.97 -21.85 0.62
C GLU A 79 -31.28 -22.32 1.25
N THR A 80 -31.78 -21.57 2.23
CA THR A 80 -33.20 -21.58 2.58
C THR A 80 -33.63 -20.19 2.98
N THR A 81 -33.64 -19.30 2.00
CA THR A 81 -34.69 -18.29 1.84
C THR A 81 -34.73 -18.04 0.34
N GLU A 82 -35.93 -18.14 -0.24
CA GLU A 82 -36.23 -17.84 -1.64
C GLU A 82 -35.41 -16.64 -2.14
N PRO A 83 -35.01 -16.59 -3.42
CA PRO A 83 -34.52 -15.37 -4.01
C PRO A 83 -35.66 -14.35 -3.95
N GLN A 84 -35.74 -13.61 -2.85
CA GLN A 84 -36.26 -12.26 -2.88
C GLN A 84 -35.36 -11.59 -3.88
N ALA A 85 -35.89 -11.47 -5.10
CA ALA A 85 -35.39 -10.55 -6.09
C ALA A 85 -35.03 -9.30 -5.30
N ILE A 86 -33.73 -9.02 -5.23
CA ILE A 86 -33.29 -7.67 -4.91
C ILE A 86 -33.98 -6.90 -6.02
N GLN A 87 -35.12 -6.30 -5.67
CA GLN A 87 -35.64 -5.19 -6.42
C GLN A 87 -34.45 -4.26 -6.40
N THR A 88 -33.69 -4.23 -7.49
CA THR A 88 -33.00 -3.03 -7.88
C THR A 88 -34.09 -2.00 -7.74
N PRO A 89 -34.05 -1.08 -6.75
CA PRO A 89 -34.87 0.08 -6.95
C PRO A 89 -34.24 0.66 -8.21
N GLU A 90 -34.92 0.52 -9.36
CA GLU A 90 -34.93 1.54 -10.39
C GLU A 90 -35.44 2.80 -9.67
N THR A 91 -34.60 3.33 -8.80
CA THR A 91 -34.63 4.73 -8.47
C THR A 91 -34.02 5.29 -9.73
N ASP A 92 -34.91 5.62 -10.66
CA ASP A 92 -34.75 6.79 -11.48
C ASP A 92 -34.29 7.90 -10.52
N ILE A 93 -32.97 8.01 -10.33
CA ILE A 93 -32.38 9.19 -9.75
C ILE A 93 -32.46 10.20 -10.89
N GLU A 94 -33.68 10.65 -11.17
CA GLU A 94 -33.91 11.99 -11.65
C GLU A 94 -33.32 12.88 -10.56
N ARG A 95 -32.03 13.19 -10.72
CA ARG A 95 -31.31 14.10 -9.87
C ARG A 95 -31.86 15.48 -10.19
N LYS A 96 -33.06 15.76 -9.69
CA LYS A 96 -33.55 17.12 -9.49
C LYS A 96 -32.68 17.75 -8.42
N SER A 97 -31.50 18.21 -8.85
CA SER A 97 -30.76 19.22 -8.10
C SER A 97 -31.73 20.38 -7.89
N PRO A 98 -32.00 20.83 -6.67
CA PRO A 98 -32.52 22.18 -6.48
C PRO A 98 -31.45 23.12 -7.02
N ALA A 99 -31.60 23.53 -8.29
CA ALA A 99 -30.87 24.66 -8.79
C ALA A 99 -31.42 25.86 -8.05
N GLU A 100 -30.70 26.33 -7.03
CA GLU A 100 -30.94 27.66 -6.48
C GLU A 100 -30.87 28.66 -7.65
N PRO A 101 -31.94 29.42 -7.91
CA PRO A 101 -31.94 30.35 -9.03
C PRO A 101 -31.03 31.53 -8.68
N GLY A 102 -29.89 31.63 -9.38
CA GLY A 102 -29.18 32.93 -9.49
C GLY A 102 -27.67 32.92 -9.33
N LYS A 103 -27.01 31.83 -8.91
CA LYS A 103 -25.54 31.75 -8.94
C LYS A 103 -25.07 31.02 -10.19
N GLN A 104 -24.20 31.66 -10.97
CA GLN A 104 -23.45 30.96 -12.01
C GLN A 104 -22.80 29.72 -11.38
N PRO A 105 -22.89 28.54 -12.01
CA PRO A 105 -22.31 27.33 -11.45
C PRO A 105 -20.79 27.55 -11.29
N GLU A 106 -20.31 27.49 -10.05
CA GLU A 106 -18.88 27.52 -9.76
C GLU A 106 -18.18 26.44 -10.61
N SER A 107 -17.02 26.80 -11.19
CA SER A 107 -16.23 25.86 -11.99
C SER A 107 -15.90 24.62 -11.15
N ALA A 108 -15.76 23.45 -11.80
CA ALA A 108 -15.37 22.23 -11.10
C ALA A 108 -14.04 22.40 -10.34
N ILE A 109 -13.12 23.20 -10.90
CA ILE A 109 -11.87 23.58 -10.26
C ILE A 109 -12.14 24.39 -8.99
N GLY A 110 -12.97 25.44 -9.06
CA GLY A 110 -13.31 26.27 -7.91
C GLY A 110 -13.95 25.48 -6.76
N ARG A 111 -14.84 24.53 -7.08
CA ARG A 111 -15.43 23.64 -6.07
C ARG A 111 -14.41 22.75 -5.37
N ILE A 112 -13.43 22.21 -6.10
CA ILE A 112 -12.36 21.39 -5.51
C ILE A 112 -11.38 22.26 -4.70
N GLU A 113 -11.06 23.47 -5.17
CA GLU A 113 -10.22 24.41 -4.41
C GLU A 113 -10.85 24.83 -3.09
N LYS A 114 -12.17 25.08 -3.08
CA LYS A 114 -12.90 25.38 -1.86
C LYS A 114 -12.81 24.23 -0.86
N LEU A 115 -13.08 22.99 -1.30
CA LEU A 115 -12.97 21.79 -0.46
C LEU A 115 -11.55 21.61 0.10
N ARG A 116 -10.51 21.86 -0.71
CA ARG A 116 -9.10 21.81 -0.26
C ARG A 116 -8.84 22.83 0.85
N LYS A 117 -9.30 24.07 0.68
CA LYS A 117 -9.13 25.12 1.70
C LYS A 117 -9.84 24.76 3.00
N GLU A 118 -11.09 24.29 2.92
CA GLU A 118 -11.85 23.86 4.11
C GLU A 118 -11.13 22.74 4.87
N LEU A 119 -10.59 21.75 4.17
CA LEU A 119 -9.81 20.67 4.76
C LEU A 119 -8.49 21.18 5.41
N GLU A 120 -7.79 22.10 4.74
CA GLU A 120 -6.55 22.69 5.26
C GLU A 120 -6.80 23.54 6.51
N GLU A 121 -7.87 24.35 6.52
CA GLU A 121 -8.28 25.14 7.67
C GLU A 121 -8.66 24.26 8.86
N ALA A 122 -9.47 23.21 8.64
CA ALA A 122 -9.85 22.26 9.69
C ALA A 122 -8.63 21.51 10.26
N ARG A 123 -7.68 21.13 9.39
CA ARG A 123 -6.41 20.54 9.82
C ARG A 123 -5.58 21.52 10.65
N ALA A 124 -5.44 22.77 10.20
CA ALA A 124 -4.69 23.78 10.91
C ALA A 124 -5.30 24.04 12.31
N ALA A 125 -6.63 24.15 12.39
CA ALA A 125 -7.35 24.28 13.66
C ALA A 125 -7.09 23.10 14.60
N ALA A 126 -7.14 21.86 14.10
CA ALA A 126 -6.87 20.66 14.90
C ALA A 126 -5.41 20.56 15.39
N ILE A 127 -4.45 21.09 14.62
CA ILE A 127 -3.02 21.12 15.01
C ILE A 127 -2.76 22.21 16.05
N LEU A 128 -3.31 23.40 15.85
CA LEU A 128 -3.11 24.53 16.76
C LEU A 128 -3.86 24.35 18.08
N GLU A 129 -5.09 23.81 18.01
CA GLU A 129 -5.99 23.61 19.13
C GLU A 129 -6.55 22.17 19.09
N PRO A 130 -5.86 21.19 19.71
CA PRO A 130 -6.24 19.79 19.64
C PRO A 130 -7.42 19.46 20.57
N THR A 131 -8.62 19.92 20.20
CA THR A 131 -9.90 19.60 20.86
C THR A 131 -10.60 18.44 20.15
N THR A 132 -11.51 17.76 20.85
CA THR A 132 -12.32 16.68 20.27
C THR A 132 -13.15 17.17 19.08
N GLU A 133 -13.67 18.39 19.15
CA GLU A 133 -14.49 19.02 18.13
C GLU A 133 -13.65 19.33 16.87
N ASN A 134 -12.46 19.92 17.03
CA ASN A 134 -11.60 20.28 15.91
C ASN A 134 -11.07 19.04 15.18
N VAL A 135 -10.68 18.00 15.94
CA VAL A 135 -10.25 16.73 15.37
C VAL A 135 -11.40 16.03 14.65
N ALA A 136 -12.61 16.01 15.23
CA ALA A 136 -13.79 15.43 14.59
C ALA A 136 -14.14 16.16 13.28
N ALA A 137 -14.12 17.49 13.27
CA ALA A 137 -14.37 18.29 12.07
C ALA A 137 -13.40 17.97 10.93
N TYR A 138 -12.10 17.86 11.25
CA TYR A 138 -11.09 17.43 10.29
C TYR A 138 -11.34 16.00 9.77
N LEU A 139 -11.65 15.06 10.66
CA LEU A 139 -11.90 13.67 10.28
C LEU A 139 -13.13 13.52 9.36
N HIS A 140 -14.20 14.26 9.62
CA HIS A 140 -15.37 14.27 8.75
C HIS A 140 -15.03 14.76 7.34
N LEU A 141 -14.35 15.90 7.22
CA LEU A 141 -13.93 16.43 5.91
C LEU A 141 -12.94 15.51 5.19
N GLN A 142 -12.07 14.83 5.95
CA GLN A 142 -11.16 13.84 5.41
C GLN A 142 -11.93 12.64 4.83
N GLN A 143 -12.93 12.13 5.57
CA GLN A 143 -13.76 11.02 5.11
C GLN A 143 -14.54 11.38 3.85
N GLU A 144 -15.18 12.55 3.80
CA GLU A 144 -15.90 13.00 2.60
C GLU A 144 -14.99 13.09 1.38
N THR A 145 -13.75 13.55 1.57
CA THR A 145 -12.76 13.62 0.49
C THR A 145 -12.37 12.22 0.00
N LEU A 146 -12.19 11.26 0.93
CA LEU A 146 -11.88 9.87 0.61
C LEU A 146 -13.04 9.18 -0.11
N GLU A 147 -14.28 9.41 0.31
CA GLU A 147 -15.48 8.88 -0.33
C GLU A 147 -15.61 9.37 -1.79
N ARG A 148 -15.38 10.67 -2.03
CA ARG A 148 -15.34 11.24 -3.38
C ARG A 148 -14.27 10.59 -4.26
N ALA A 149 -13.09 10.33 -3.70
CA ALA A 149 -11.99 9.66 -4.41
C ALA A 149 -12.29 8.19 -4.71
N ALA A 150 -12.98 7.49 -3.80
CA ALA A 150 -13.43 6.11 -4.01
C ALA A 150 -14.43 6.03 -5.16
N VAL A 151 -15.47 6.88 -5.14
CA VAL A 151 -16.45 6.97 -6.23
C VAL A 151 -15.78 7.29 -7.57
N PHE A 152 -14.83 8.23 -7.60
CA PHE A 152 -14.07 8.53 -8.81
C PHE A 152 -13.32 7.30 -9.33
N SER A 153 -12.67 6.54 -8.44
CA SER A 153 -11.89 5.36 -8.80
C SER A 153 -12.77 4.24 -9.38
N ASP A 154 -13.97 4.04 -8.84
CA ASP A 154 -14.93 3.07 -9.36
C ASP A 154 -15.47 3.46 -10.73
N VAL A 155 -15.87 4.73 -10.89
CA VAL A 155 -16.32 5.26 -12.18
C VAL A 155 -15.20 5.20 -13.22
N PHE A 156 -13.97 5.55 -12.84
CA PHE A 156 -12.81 5.47 -13.71
C PHE A 156 -12.58 4.05 -14.24
N ARG A 157 -12.54 3.04 -13.34
CA ARG A 157 -12.35 1.64 -13.72
C ARG A 157 -13.44 1.15 -14.67
N ARG A 158 -14.71 1.45 -14.35
CA ARG A 158 -15.84 1.07 -15.20
C ARG A 158 -15.75 1.72 -16.58
N THR A 159 -15.37 3.00 -16.63
CA THR A 159 -15.22 3.75 -17.88
C THR A 159 -14.15 3.11 -18.78
N VAL A 160 -12.99 2.79 -18.22
CA VAL A 160 -11.92 2.11 -18.99
C VAL A 160 -12.40 0.76 -19.52
N TRP A 161 -13.19 0.01 -18.75
CA TRP A 161 -13.73 -1.28 -19.20
C TRP A 161 -14.82 -1.17 -20.28
N THR A 162 -15.67 -0.14 -20.24
CA THR A 162 -16.71 0.06 -21.26
C THR A 162 -16.17 0.71 -22.54
N THR A 163 -14.99 1.31 -22.48
CA THR A 163 -14.45 2.19 -23.51
C THR A 163 -13.04 1.72 -23.90
N PRO A 164 -12.92 0.66 -24.73
CA PRO A 164 -11.65 -0.01 -25.02
C PRO A 164 -10.60 0.91 -25.66
N GLU A 165 -11.00 1.99 -26.33
CA GLU A 165 -10.09 2.99 -26.88
C GLU A 165 -9.27 3.75 -25.82
N LEU A 166 -9.74 3.77 -24.56
CA LEU A 166 -9.01 4.33 -23.42
C LEU A 166 -8.06 3.33 -22.76
N ASP A 167 -8.13 2.04 -23.11
CA ASP A 167 -7.29 1.00 -22.53
C ASP A 167 -5.90 0.99 -23.17
N TYR A 168 -4.92 1.55 -22.44
CA TYR A 168 -3.53 1.58 -22.87
C TYR A 168 -2.86 0.19 -22.89
N THR A 169 -3.42 -0.80 -22.19
CA THR A 169 -2.86 -2.16 -22.17
C THR A 169 -2.94 -2.86 -23.53
N LEU A 170 -3.86 -2.42 -24.40
CA LEU A 170 -3.94 -2.84 -25.80
C LEU A 170 -2.74 -2.38 -26.63
N ARG A 171 -2.10 -1.27 -26.24
CA ARG A 171 -0.89 -0.75 -26.90
C ARG A 171 0.39 -1.25 -26.25
N ARG A 172 0.37 -1.45 -24.92
CA ARG A 172 1.55 -1.85 -24.15
C ARG A 172 1.21 -2.98 -23.17
N PRO A 173 1.81 -4.17 -23.32
CA PRO A 173 1.45 -5.31 -22.51
C PRO A 173 1.84 -5.13 -21.04
N VAL A 174 1.01 -5.68 -20.14
CA VAL A 174 1.20 -5.61 -18.69
C VAL A 174 1.82 -6.88 -18.10
N GLY A 175 1.60 -8.05 -18.71
CA GLY A 175 2.13 -9.33 -18.24
C GLY A 175 3.64 -9.46 -18.44
N ALA A 176 4.35 -10.12 -17.52
CA ALA A 176 5.82 -10.19 -17.54
C ALA A 176 6.39 -10.82 -18.83
N LEU A 177 5.85 -11.96 -19.27
CA LEU A 177 6.27 -12.60 -20.52
C LEU A 177 5.93 -11.73 -21.75
N ALA A 178 4.71 -11.20 -21.79
CA ALA A 178 4.26 -10.34 -22.90
C ALA A 178 5.10 -9.06 -23.01
N LYS A 179 5.51 -8.47 -21.88
CA LYS A 179 6.46 -7.35 -21.84
C LYS A 179 7.80 -7.70 -22.45
N ARG A 180 8.37 -8.87 -22.13
CA ARG A 180 9.64 -9.34 -22.71
C ARG A 180 9.54 -9.48 -24.22
N LEU A 181 8.55 -10.24 -24.69
CA LEU A 181 8.33 -10.43 -26.13
C LEU A 181 8.10 -9.11 -26.88
N TRP A 182 7.39 -8.18 -26.27
CA TRP A 182 7.18 -6.85 -26.84
C TRP A 182 8.47 -6.04 -26.92
N SER A 183 9.30 -6.05 -25.87
CA SER A 183 10.61 -5.42 -25.89
C SER A 183 11.55 -6.06 -26.92
N ASP A 184 11.59 -7.39 -27.00
CA ASP A 184 12.39 -8.14 -27.97
C ASP A 184 11.99 -7.79 -29.41
N GLY A 185 10.68 -7.74 -29.69
CA GLY A 185 10.17 -7.33 -30.99
C GLY A 185 10.56 -5.90 -31.36
N ARG A 186 10.44 -4.96 -30.41
CA ARG A 186 10.84 -3.56 -30.61
C ARG A 186 12.35 -3.40 -30.81
N ARG A 187 13.15 -4.20 -30.11
CA ARG A 187 14.60 -4.26 -30.27
C ARG A 187 14.96 -4.76 -31.67
N ALA A 188 14.38 -5.88 -32.10
CA ALA A 188 14.61 -6.42 -33.44
C ALA A 188 14.18 -5.44 -34.56
N GLU A 189 13.04 -4.76 -34.40
CA GLU A 189 12.59 -3.73 -35.35
C GLU A 189 13.58 -2.57 -35.44
N ARG A 190 14.02 -2.05 -34.30
CA ARG A 190 15.03 -0.98 -34.21
C ARG A 190 16.33 -1.41 -34.87
N ASP A 191 16.84 -2.58 -34.51
CA ASP A 191 18.13 -3.09 -34.99
C ASP A 191 18.07 -3.31 -36.52
N GLY A 192 16.93 -3.78 -37.05
CA GLY A 192 16.68 -3.90 -38.49
C GLY A 192 16.56 -2.56 -39.23
N VAL A 193 16.11 -1.50 -38.57
CA VAL A 193 16.13 -0.12 -39.14
C VAL A 193 17.55 0.43 -39.13
N LEU A 194 18.29 0.26 -38.03
CA LEU A 194 19.68 0.73 -37.92
C LEU A 194 20.60 0.04 -38.92
N ALA A 195 20.44 -1.27 -39.14
CA ALA A 195 21.20 -2.02 -40.14
C ALA A 195 21.01 -1.44 -41.55
N ARG A 196 19.74 -1.19 -41.96
CA ARG A 196 19.41 -0.62 -43.28
C ARG A 196 19.94 0.80 -43.47
N LEU A 197 19.91 1.62 -42.42
CA LEU A 197 20.45 2.99 -42.50
C LEU A 197 21.99 2.98 -42.51
N GLY A 198 22.61 2.00 -41.84
CA GLY A 198 24.05 1.80 -41.75
C GLY A 198 24.72 1.48 -43.10
N GLU A 199 23.98 0.94 -44.07
CA GLU A 199 24.49 0.69 -45.43
C GLU A 199 24.92 1.98 -46.15
N ARG A 200 24.35 3.13 -45.76
CA ARG A 200 24.60 4.43 -46.43
C ARG A 200 25.22 5.48 -45.50
N TYR A 201 25.00 5.37 -44.19
CA TYR A 201 25.39 6.40 -43.23
C TYR A 201 26.15 5.78 -42.05
N GLY A 202 27.21 6.45 -41.60
CA GLY A 202 27.84 6.13 -40.32
C GLY A 202 26.96 6.63 -39.17
N LEU A 203 26.34 5.71 -38.43
CA LEU A 203 25.39 6.04 -37.36
C LEU A 203 26.00 5.70 -35.99
N ILE A 204 25.84 6.60 -35.03
CA ILE A 204 26.13 6.36 -33.63
C ILE A 204 24.82 6.49 -32.86
N TYR A 205 24.33 5.38 -32.31
CA TYR A 205 23.12 5.34 -31.51
C TYR A 205 23.48 5.19 -30.03
N LEU A 206 23.04 6.14 -29.20
CA LEU A 206 23.18 6.08 -27.75
C LEU A 206 21.84 5.68 -27.14
N GLY A 207 21.77 4.49 -26.56
CA GLY A 207 20.59 3.97 -25.88
C GLY A 207 20.94 2.76 -25.04
N ASP A 208 20.04 2.35 -24.16
CA ASP A 208 20.22 1.14 -23.35
C ASP A 208 20.23 -0.11 -24.23
N ALA A 209 21.19 -0.99 -23.97
CA ALA A 209 21.44 -2.22 -24.73
C ALA A 209 20.73 -3.44 -24.11
N ASP A 210 19.77 -3.24 -23.22
CA ASP A 210 18.97 -4.28 -22.55
C ASP A 210 17.53 -4.29 -23.07
#